data_AF-A0A4U1JF93-F1
#
_entry.id   AF-A0A4U1JF93-F1
#
_cell.length_a   1.000
_cell.length_b   1.000
_cell.length_c   1.000
_cell.angle_alpha   90.00
_cell.angle_beta   90.00
_cell.angle_gamma   90.00
#
_symmetry.space_group_name_H-M   'P 1'
#
loop_
_entity.id
_entity.type
_entity.pdbx_description
1 polymer ?
#
loop_
_entity_poly.entity_id
_entity_poly.type
_entity_poly.pdbx_seq_one_letter_code
_entity_poly.pdbx_strand_id
1 'polypeptide(L)'
;MSEPVGTKGVVFAEVFAARRDKLVDRLTEEALVVLGGTLGASMEAFRADRAMEVDAAIAALRDGTMPFAVESWRRWIDSSVQRGWSAATLQGVLGAMRQVFVDVGLELRAAGVPDATSRIRTFIRTSSEALCLIDEELRTRAELLHHKAQIFEALIHNAPDGVGVAAPDGTLRYVNPAFERLLGRDDLVGRSVHDTLAPQAEAVHREQVLTSVLQQGSWSGVLPYQRGDGTTFDAHVTAFLVRDEQGRGIARCAIVRDLTTSRRAEEERRRLAAEVIAAQRAALEELGTPLVPIAEGVLVMPLVGAIEPARAERMLGVLLEGIGQQNAKVVILDLTGVKEATAEAADALLRAAQAARLLGAEVVTTGTGPELARTFVEIGAELGTIVTKGTLRDGVAYALRVARGQAPRR
;
A
#
# COMPACT_ATOMS: atom_id res chain seq x y z
N MET A 1 68.56 49.83 -61.00
CA MET A 1 69.30 49.59 -59.75
C MET A 1 68.31 49.69 -58.62
N SER A 2 67.92 48.52 -58.12
CA SER A 2 66.98 48.34 -57.02
C SER A 2 67.75 48.46 -55.71
N GLU A 3 67.50 49.51 -54.93
CA GLU A 3 67.94 49.59 -53.54
C GLU A 3 66.86 48.97 -52.63
N PRO A 4 67.27 48.20 -51.59
CA PRO A 4 66.34 47.43 -50.79
C PRO A 4 65.64 48.33 -49.76
N VAL A 5 64.33 48.51 -49.92
CA VAL A 5 63.42 48.87 -48.82
C VAL A 5 63.32 47.67 -47.89
N GLY A 6 64.25 47.51 -46.96
CA GLY A 6 64.29 46.28 -46.17
C GLY A 6 65.33 46.27 -45.07
N THR A 7 65.10 47.04 -44.01
CA THR A 7 65.67 46.74 -42.67
C THR A 7 65.07 47.65 -41.59
N LYS A 8 64.93 48.96 -41.83
CA LYS A 8 64.38 49.89 -40.82
C LYS A 8 62.89 49.69 -40.49
N GLY A 9 62.07 49.34 -41.47
CA GLY A 9 60.64 49.03 -41.26
C GLY A 9 60.39 47.69 -40.56
N VAL A 10 61.27 46.70 -40.80
CA VAL A 10 61.22 45.38 -40.16
C VAL A 10 61.64 45.49 -38.69
N VAL A 11 62.70 46.23 -38.39
CA VAL A 11 63.14 46.47 -37.00
C VAL A 11 62.11 47.26 -36.21
N PHE A 12 61.43 48.25 -36.80
CA PHE A 12 60.34 48.96 -36.12
C PHE A 12 59.13 48.07 -35.86
N ALA A 13 58.75 47.21 -36.83
CA ALA A 13 57.66 46.27 -36.67
C ALA A 13 57.97 45.18 -35.63
N GLU A 14 59.20 44.67 -35.59
CA GLU A 14 59.69 43.69 -34.60
C GLU A 14 59.77 44.29 -33.20
N VAL A 15 60.27 45.52 -33.05
CA VAL A 15 60.27 46.23 -31.74
C VAL A 15 58.84 46.52 -31.28
N PHE A 16 57.93 46.87 -32.20
CA PHE A 16 56.50 47.04 -31.88
C PHE A 16 55.79 45.73 -31.57
N ALA A 17 56.21 44.60 -32.16
CA ALA A 17 55.69 43.27 -31.86
C ALA A 17 56.19 42.78 -30.50
N ALA A 18 57.50 42.89 -30.22
CA ALA A 18 58.08 42.54 -28.93
C ALA A 18 57.53 43.40 -27.78
N ARG A 19 57.22 44.69 -28.04
CA ARG A 19 56.55 45.56 -27.06
C ARG A 19 55.08 45.18 -26.84
N ARG A 20 54.43 44.57 -27.84
CA ARG A 20 53.05 44.04 -27.76
C ARG A 20 52.98 42.68 -27.07
N ASP A 21 53.96 41.80 -27.27
CA ASP A 21 54.01 40.51 -26.55
C ASP A 21 54.28 40.72 -25.06
N LYS A 22 55.24 41.59 -24.71
CA LYS A 22 55.45 42.01 -23.30
C LYS A 22 54.22 42.66 -22.66
N LEU A 23 53.37 43.29 -23.47
CA LEU A 23 52.11 43.87 -23.00
C LEU A 23 51.09 42.77 -22.67
N VAL A 24 50.99 41.70 -23.47
CA VAL A 24 50.10 40.55 -23.22
C VAL A 24 50.51 39.80 -21.96
N ASP A 25 51.80 39.53 -21.78
CA ASP A 25 52.30 38.82 -20.60
C ASP A 25 51.97 39.59 -19.31
N ARG A 26 52.26 40.90 -19.30
CA ARG A 26 51.94 41.79 -18.17
C ARG A 26 50.45 41.81 -17.86
N LEU A 27 49.61 41.99 -18.88
CA LEU A 27 48.16 42.04 -18.71
C LEU A 27 47.58 40.71 -18.25
N THR A 28 48.18 39.60 -18.67
CA THR A 28 47.80 38.25 -18.21
C THR A 28 48.13 38.05 -16.74
N GLU A 29 49.31 38.48 -16.29
CA GLU A 29 49.68 38.44 -14.87
C GLU A 29 48.73 39.28 -14.01
N GLU A 30 48.44 40.52 -14.43
CA GLU A 30 47.49 41.41 -13.74
C GLU A 30 46.08 40.79 -13.69
N ALA A 31 45.63 40.18 -14.78
CA ALA A 31 44.36 39.47 -14.84
C ALA A 31 44.27 38.30 -13.85
N LEU A 32 45.32 37.50 -13.75
CA LEU A 32 45.40 36.37 -12.84
C LEU A 32 45.43 36.81 -11.36
N VAL A 33 46.00 37.98 -11.06
CA VAL A 33 45.98 38.55 -9.70
C VAL A 33 44.56 38.94 -9.30
N VAL A 34 43.83 39.64 -10.18
CA VAL A 34 42.44 40.05 -9.93
C VAL A 34 41.52 38.84 -9.76
N LEU A 35 41.69 37.83 -10.63
CA LEU A 35 40.98 36.56 -10.51
C LEU A 35 41.31 35.83 -9.21
N GLY A 36 42.58 35.79 -8.81
CA GLY A 36 43.02 35.15 -7.57
C GLY A 36 42.41 35.77 -6.32
N GLY A 37 42.28 37.10 -6.29
CA GLY A 37 41.62 37.82 -5.20
C GLY A 37 40.11 37.53 -5.11
N THR A 38 39.46 37.24 -6.24
CA THR A 38 38.02 36.96 -6.30
C THR A 38 37.70 35.48 -6.05
N LEU A 39 38.51 34.59 -6.62
CA LEU A 39 38.31 33.14 -6.56
C LEU A 39 38.84 32.51 -5.27
N GLY A 40 39.88 33.10 -4.64
CA GLY A 40 40.50 32.56 -3.44
C GLY A 40 40.84 31.06 -3.59
N ALA A 41 40.24 30.22 -2.75
CA ALA A 41 40.44 28.76 -2.78
C ALA A 41 39.95 28.09 -4.09
N SER A 42 39.04 28.73 -4.83
CA SER A 42 38.53 28.22 -6.12
C SER A 42 39.47 28.51 -7.29
N MET A 43 40.60 29.20 -7.07
CA MET A 43 41.58 29.53 -8.11
C MET A 43 42.29 28.28 -8.65
N GLU A 44 42.55 27.28 -7.81
CA GLU A 44 43.14 26.01 -8.26
C GLU A 44 42.17 25.24 -9.16
N ALA A 45 40.89 25.20 -8.81
CA ALA A 45 39.86 24.56 -9.61
C ALA A 45 39.67 25.27 -10.97
N PHE A 46 39.71 26.60 -10.96
CA PHE A 46 39.68 27.42 -12.18
C PHE A 46 40.86 27.09 -13.13
N ARG A 47 42.08 27.02 -12.58
CA ARG A 47 43.29 26.67 -13.36
C ARG A 47 43.25 25.23 -13.87
N ALA A 48 42.72 24.31 -13.07
CA ALA A 48 42.57 22.91 -13.44
C ALA A 48 41.56 22.71 -14.58
N ASP A 49 40.63 23.65 -14.77
CA ASP A 49 39.56 23.52 -15.75
C ASP A 49 40.06 23.48 -17.19
N ARG A 50 41.21 24.11 -17.51
CA ARG A 50 41.89 24.17 -18.82
C ARG A 50 41.01 24.54 -20.04
N ALA A 51 39.71 24.76 -19.86
CA ALA A 51 38.78 25.19 -20.89
C ALA A 51 38.86 26.70 -21.13
N MET A 52 39.58 27.43 -20.28
CA MET A 52 39.80 28.87 -20.43
C MET A 52 41.25 29.25 -20.13
N GLU A 53 41.94 29.68 -21.18
CA GLU A 53 43.29 30.25 -21.13
C GLU A 53 43.15 31.78 -21.14
N VAL A 54 43.41 32.41 -19.99
CA VAL A 54 43.28 33.88 -19.80
C VAL A 54 44.20 34.64 -20.76
N ASP A 55 45.40 34.10 -20.95
CA ASP A 55 46.39 34.47 -21.96
C ASP A 55 45.83 34.35 -23.38
N ALA A 56 45.17 33.24 -23.73
CA ALA A 56 44.56 33.07 -25.05
C ALA A 56 43.41 34.07 -25.29
N ALA A 57 42.65 34.42 -24.25
CA ALA A 57 41.60 35.43 -24.36
C ALA A 57 42.15 36.85 -24.55
N ILE A 58 43.23 37.21 -23.83
CA ILE A 58 43.93 38.49 -23.99
C ILE A 58 44.61 38.57 -25.36
N ALA A 59 45.22 37.49 -25.83
CA ALA A 59 45.78 37.38 -27.18
C ALA A 59 44.70 37.53 -28.26
N ALA A 60 43.52 36.91 -28.08
CA ALA A 60 42.41 37.03 -29.02
C ALA A 60 41.86 38.47 -29.11
N LEU A 61 41.85 39.22 -28.01
CA LEU A 61 41.49 40.64 -28.00
C LEU A 61 42.46 41.50 -28.80
N ARG A 62 43.77 41.24 -28.62
CA ARG A 62 44.85 41.89 -29.39
C ARG A 62 44.71 41.58 -30.88
N ASP A 63 44.55 40.31 -31.22
CA ASP A 63 44.63 39.82 -32.60
C ASP A 63 43.29 39.94 -33.36
N GLY A 64 42.19 40.16 -32.65
CA GLY A 64 40.87 40.37 -33.22
C GLY A 64 40.08 39.10 -33.52
N THR A 65 40.50 37.97 -32.97
CA THR A 65 39.89 36.64 -33.14
C THR A 65 38.77 36.35 -32.12
N MET A 66 38.12 37.41 -31.62
CA MET A 66 37.12 37.37 -30.54
C MET A 66 35.98 36.34 -30.69
N PRO A 67 35.46 36.02 -31.88
CA PRO A 67 34.42 34.99 -32.01
C PRO A 67 34.84 33.61 -31.50
N PHE A 68 36.13 33.25 -31.60
CA PHE A 68 36.65 31.99 -31.06
C PHE A 68 36.72 32.00 -29.53
N ALA A 69 37.04 33.15 -28.93
CA ALA A 69 37.06 33.31 -27.48
C ALA A 69 35.66 33.14 -26.88
N VAL A 70 34.62 33.71 -27.52
CA VAL A 70 33.23 33.61 -27.08
C VAL A 70 32.74 32.16 -26.93
N GLU A 71 33.01 31.30 -27.91
CA GLU A 71 32.58 29.90 -27.86
C GLU A 71 33.36 29.10 -26.81
N SER A 72 34.62 29.45 -26.57
CA SER A 72 35.42 28.88 -25.48
C SER A 72 34.88 29.31 -24.11
N TRP A 73 34.44 30.57 -23.96
CA TRP A 73 33.78 31.08 -22.76
C TRP A 73 32.47 30.36 -22.46
N ARG A 74 31.64 30.15 -23.49
CA ARG A 74 30.40 29.39 -23.37
C ARG A 74 30.66 27.95 -22.94
N ARG A 75 31.61 27.26 -23.57
CA ARG A 75 32.00 25.90 -23.19
C ARG A 75 32.56 25.81 -21.76
N TRP A 76 33.34 26.80 -21.33
CA TRP A 76 33.86 26.87 -19.96
C TRP A 76 32.72 27.03 -18.94
N ILE A 77 31.76 27.91 -19.22
CA ILE A 77 30.56 28.11 -18.42
C ILE A 77 29.77 26.80 -18.28
N ASP A 78 29.48 26.14 -19.41
CA ASP A 78 28.70 24.88 -19.42
C ASP A 78 29.43 23.78 -18.62
N SER A 79 30.75 23.67 -18.77
CA SER A 79 31.56 22.72 -18.01
C SER A 79 31.58 23.02 -16.51
N SER A 80 31.65 24.31 -16.14
CA SER A 80 31.68 24.72 -14.74
C SER A 80 30.35 24.44 -14.03
N VAL A 81 29.21 24.66 -14.71
CA VAL A 81 27.88 24.28 -14.20
C VAL A 81 27.76 22.78 -13.99
N GLN A 82 28.25 21.97 -14.94
CA GLN A 82 28.26 20.51 -14.79
C GLN A 82 29.12 20.02 -13.63
N ARG A 83 30.17 20.76 -13.27
CA ARG A 83 31.04 20.46 -12.12
C ARG A 83 30.50 21.01 -10.79
N GLY A 84 29.30 21.59 -10.78
CA GLY A 84 28.63 22.03 -9.55
C GLY A 84 29.14 23.37 -9.01
N TRP A 85 29.74 24.22 -9.85
CA TRP A 85 30.09 25.57 -9.42
C TRP A 85 28.84 26.36 -9.04
N SER A 86 28.90 27.09 -7.92
CA SER A 86 27.75 27.87 -7.45
C SER A 86 27.50 29.08 -8.37
N ALA A 87 26.24 29.53 -8.44
CA ALA A 87 25.86 30.75 -9.16
C ALA A 87 26.73 31.95 -8.72
N ALA A 88 26.94 32.10 -7.42
CA ALA A 88 27.73 33.17 -6.83
C ALA A 88 29.20 33.11 -7.26
N THR A 89 29.78 31.91 -7.34
CA THR A 89 31.16 31.71 -7.82
C THR A 89 31.29 32.09 -9.29
N LEU A 90 30.35 31.65 -10.13
CA LEU A 90 30.34 31.97 -11.56
C LEU A 90 30.14 33.47 -11.81
N GLN A 91 29.21 34.10 -11.09
CA GLN A 91 29.00 35.54 -11.14
C GLN A 91 30.25 36.32 -10.69
N GLY A 92 30.93 35.85 -9.65
CA GLY A 92 32.21 36.42 -9.19
C GLY A 92 33.29 36.39 -10.27
N VAL A 93 33.50 35.23 -10.92
CA VAL A 93 34.48 35.09 -12.01
C VAL A 93 34.16 36.01 -13.18
N LEU A 94 32.90 36.03 -13.61
CA LEU A 94 32.50 36.81 -14.78
C LEU A 94 32.54 38.32 -14.48
N GLY A 95 32.25 38.72 -13.25
CA GLY A 95 32.45 40.10 -12.76
C GLY A 95 33.92 40.52 -12.75
N ALA A 96 34.81 39.68 -12.19
CA ALA A 96 36.26 39.92 -12.19
C ALA A 96 36.83 39.99 -13.61
N MET A 97 36.39 39.11 -14.49
CA MET A 97 36.84 39.07 -15.88
C MET A 97 36.36 40.28 -16.67
N ARG A 98 35.11 40.71 -16.47
CA ARG A 98 34.62 41.96 -17.03
C ARG A 98 35.52 43.13 -16.66
N GLN A 99 35.97 43.22 -15.41
CA GLN A 99 36.88 44.27 -14.96
C GLN A 99 38.24 44.18 -15.68
N VAL A 100 38.86 43.00 -15.67
CA VAL A 100 40.11 42.72 -16.39
C VAL A 100 40.02 43.14 -17.86
N PHE A 101 38.95 42.78 -18.57
CA PHE A 101 38.83 43.08 -19.99
C PHE A 101 38.56 44.56 -20.30
N VAL A 102 37.90 45.28 -19.38
CA VAL A 102 37.80 46.73 -19.46
C VAL A 102 39.19 47.36 -19.34
N ASP A 103 39.98 46.93 -18.36
CA ASP A 103 41.31 47.47 -18.07
C ASP A 103 42.30 47.16 -19.21
N VAL A 104 42.37 45.89 -19.65
CA VAL A 104 43.11 45.44 -20.85
C VAL A 104 42.72 46.26 -22.06
N GLY A 105 41.43 46.49 -22.24
CA GLY A 105 40.90 47.22 -23.35
C GLY A 105 41.27 48.71 -23.40
N LEU A 106 41.35 49.36 -22.25
CA LEU A 106 41.83 50.73 -22.10
C LEU A 106 43.33 50.81 -22.43
N GLU A 107 44.13 49.85 -21.96
CA GLU A 107 45.56 49.74 -22.25
C GLU A 107 45.81 49.47 -23.75
N LEU A 108 45.06 48.57 -24.39
CA LEU A 108 45.16 48.31 -25.83
C LEU A 108 44.80 49.54 -26.67
N ARG A 109 43.82 50.34 -26.21
CA ARG A 109 43.49 51.63 -26.83
C ARG A 109 44.63 52.63 -26.70
N ALA A 110 45.24 52.73 -25.51
CA ALA A 110 46.41 53.59 -25.28
C ALA A 110 47.62 53.16 -26.14
N ALA A 111 47.75 51.86 -26.41
CA ALA A 111 48.77 51.28 -27.29
C ALA A 111 48.48 51.42 -28.79
N GLY A 112 47.35 52.03 -29.18
CA GLY A 112 46.99 52.28 -30.57
C GLY A 112 46.46 51.07 -31.34
N VAL A 113 45.95 50.05 -30.65
CA VAL A 113 45.35 48.87 -31.29
C VAL A 113 43.98 49.25 -31.90
N PRO A 114 43.77 49.06 -33.21
CA PRO A 114 42.49 49.36 -33.86
C PRO A 114 41.33 48.53 -33.30
N ASP A 115 40.14 49.13 -33.23
CA ASP A 115 38.88 48.47 -32.86
C ASP A 115 38.80 47.82 -31.47
N ALA A 116 39.80 48.05 -30.60
CA ALA A 116 39.84 47.49 -29.25
C ALA A 116 38.54 47.74 -28.47
N THR A 117 37.98 48.96 -28.56
CA THR A 117 36.71 49.31 -27.88
C THR A 117 35.50 48.52 -28.38
N SER A 118 35.43 48.24 -29.69
CA SER A 118 34.34 47.46 -30.28
C SER A 118 34.42 45.98 -29.85
N ARG A 119 35.65 45.46 -29.76
CA ARG A 119 35.94 44.09 -29.31
C ARG A 119 35.56 43.88 -27.84
N ILE A 120 35.92 44.80 -26.94
CA ILE A 120 35.52 44.76 -25.52
C ILE A 120 33.99 44.80 -25.39
N ARG A 121 33.31 45.69 -26.14
CA ARG A 121 31.85 45.81 -26.06
C ARG A 121 31.15 44.51 -26.47
N THR A 122 31.66 43.86 -27.51
CA THR A 122 31.15 42.57 -27.97
C THR A 122 31.34 41.50 -26.90
N PHE A 123 32.52 41.45 -26.27
CA PHE A 123 32.81 40.55 -25.16
C PHE A 123 31.83 40.73 -23.99
N ILE A 124 31.71 41.97 -23.47
CA ILE A 124 30.85 42.27 -22.32
C ILE A 124 29.41 41.84 -22.61
N ARG A 125 28.91 42.11 -23.81
CA ARG A 125 27.56 41.72 -24.23
C ARG A 125 27.39 40.20 -24.19
N THR A 126 28.27 39.44 -24.83
CA THR A 126 28.13 37.99 -24.90
C THR A 126 28.33 37.30 -23.56
N SER A 127 29.27 37.77 -22.73
CA SER A 127 29.41 37.26 -21.36
C SER A 127 28.17 37.57 -20.51
N SER A 128 27.53 38.72 -20.73
CA SER A 128 26.29 39.08 -20.04
C SER A 128 25.10 38.23 -20.49
N GLU A 129 25.00 37.92 -21.79
CA GLU A 129 24.00 36.98 -22.34
C GLU A 129 24.19 35.57 -21.75
N ALA A 130 25.44 35.08 -21.69
CA ALA A 130 25.76 33.78 -21.10
C ALA A 130 25.45 33.71 -19.59
N LEU A 131 25.76 34.77 -18.83
CA LEU A 131 25.38 34.89 -17.41
C LEU A 131 23.87 34.78 -17.20
N CYS A 132 23.08 35.44 -18.05
CA CYS A 132 21.63 35.40 -17.98
C CYS A 132 21.09 33.98 -18.16
N LEU A 133 21.66 33.21 -19.09
CA LEU A 133 21.28 31.82 -19.34
C LEU A 133 21.59 30.90 -18.15
N ILE A 134 22.75 31.06 -17.51
CA ILE A 134 23.10 30.28 -16.30
C ILE A 134 22.15 30.59 -15.14
N ASP A 135 21.87 31.88 -14.92
CA ASP A 135 20.98 32.31 -13.85
C ASP A 135 19.57 31.73 -14.05
N GLU A 136 19.07 31.77 -15.29
CA GLU A 136 17.80 31.16 -15.68
C GLU A 136 17.79 29.64 -15.51
N GLU A 137 18.86 28.92 -15.89
CA GLU A 137 18.97 27.47 -15.72
C GLU A 137 19.00 27.06 -14.24
N LEU A 138 19.81 27.73 -13.42
CA LEU A 138 19.91 27.44 -11.98
C LEU A 138 18.60 27.73 -11.26
N ARG A 139 17.93 28.83 -11.63
CA ARG A 139 16.60 29.16 -11.13
C ARG A 139 15.58 28.10 -11.51
N THR A 140 15.55 27.68 -12.77
CA THR A 140 14.65 26.63 -13.25
C THR A 140 14.89 25.30 -12.52
N ARG A 141 16.16 24.92 -12.29
CA ARG A 141 16.51 23.72 -11.52
C ARG A 141 16.09 23.83 -10.05
N ALA A 142 16.30 24.97 -9.42
CA ALA A 142 15.87 25.23 -8.05
C ALA A 142 14.34 25.17 -7.92
N GLU A 143 13.61 25.79 -8.85
CA GLU A 143 12.15 25.75 -8.93
C GLU A 143 11.65 24.31 -9.14
N LEU A 144 12.29 23.52 -10.02
CA LEU A 144 11.94 22.12 -10.24
C LEU A 144 12.17 21.26 -8.99
N LEU A 145 13.31 21.43 -8.31
CA LEU A 145 13.60 20.71 -7.06
C LEU A 145 12.60 21.09 -5.97
N HIS A 146 12.28 22.38 -5.84
CA HIS A 146 11.28 22.87 -4.90
C HIS A 146 9.90 22.30 -5.22
N HIS A 147 9.48 22.33 -6.49
CA HIS A 147 8.22 21.79 -6.94
C HIS A 147 8.12 20.27 -6.69
N LYS A 148 9.19 19.51 -6.99
CA LYS A 148 9.25 18.08 -6.65
C LYS A 148 9.12 17.86 -5.14
N ALA A 149 9.85 18.61 -4.32
CA ALA A 149 9.76 18.52 -2.87
C ALA A 149 8.34 18.81 -2.36
N GLN A 150 7.69 19.86 -2.87
CA GLN A 150 6.31 20.21 -2.54
C GLN A 150 5.32 19.09 -2.89
N ILE A 151 5.45 18.49 -4.08
CA ILE A 151 4.59 17.36 -4.48
C ILE A 151 4.80 16.17 -3.55
N PHE A 152 6.06 15.79 -3.28
CA PHE A 152 6.36 14.67 -2.40
C PHE A 152 5.83 14.91 -0.97
N GLU A 153 6.01 16.11 -0.44
CA GLU A 153 5.48 16.51 0.86
C GLU A 153 3.95 16.42 0.88
N ALA A 154 3.27 16.95 -0.14
CA ALA A 154 1.81 16.87 -0.25
C ALA A 154 1.29 15.43 -0.33
N LEU A 155 1.97 14.54 -1.07
CA LEU A 155 1.61 13.13 -1.18
C LEU A 155 1.71 12.41 0.17
N ILE A 156 2.82 12.61 0.89
CA ILE A 156 3.04 11.96 2.19
C ILE A 156 2.09 12.54 3.25
N HIS A 157 1.89 13.85 3.27
CA HIS A 157 1.04 14.53 4.23
C HIS A 157 -0.44 14.14 4.08
N ASN A 158 -0.91 13.92 2.84
CA ASN A 158 -2.30 13.53 2.56
C ASN A 158 -2.50 12.01 2.42
N ALA A 159 -1.47 11.20 2.65
CA ALA A 159 -1.60 9.75 2.60
C ALA A 159 -2.57 9.25 3.69
N PRO A 160 -3.43 8.26 3.40
CA PRO A 160 -4.37 7.71 4.37
C PRO A 160 -3.67 6.86 5.44
N ASP A 161 -2.56 6.21 5.06
CA ASP A 161 -1.75 5.42 5.98
C ASP A 161 -0.76 6.31 6.73
N GLY A 162 -0.42 5.90 7.96
CA GLY A 162 0.62 6.56 8.73
C GLY A 162 1.97 6.37 8.08
N VAL A 163 2.72 7.46 7.87
CA VAL A 163 4.09 7.41 7.37
C VAL A 163 5.01 8.01 8.41
N GLY A 164 6.04 7.24 8.81
CA GLY A 164 7.08 7.68 9.72
C GLY A 164 8.46 7.53 9.08
N VAL A 165 9.32 8.53 9.28
CA VAL A 165 10.73 8.50 8.89
C VAL A 165 11.57 8.66 10.15
N ALA A 166 12.44 7.69 10.39
CA ALA A 166 13.38 7.66 11.49
C ALA A 166 14.83 7.74 10.99
N ALA A 167 15.69 8.27 11.83
CA ALA A 167 17.13 8.11 11.69
C ALA A 167 17.53 6.63 11.79
N PRO A 168 18.75 6.27 11.33
CA PRO A 168 19.24 4.90 11.40
C PRO A 168 19.23 4.29 12.81
N ASP A 169 19.35 5.13 13.85
CA ASP A 169 19.41 4.73 15.26
C ASP A 169 18.05 4.35 15.88
N GLY A 170 16.93 4.83 15.36
CA GLY A 170 15.71 4.79 16.17
C GLY A 170 14.83 6.02 16.10
N THR A 171 15.44 7.19 15.93
CA THR A 171 14.83 8.46 16.30
C THR A 171 13.92 8.97 15.19
N LEU A 172 12.63 9.17 15.48
CA LEU A 172 11.66 9.72 14.54
C LEU A 172 12.04 11.15 14.17
N ARG A 173 12.23 11.41 12.88
CA ARG A 173 12.52 12.74 12.33
C ARG A 173 11.30 13.39 11.69
N TYR A 174 10.38 12.57 11.21
CA TYR A 174 9.15 13.02 10.56
C TYR A 174 8.06 11.97 10.74
N VAL A 175 6.84 12.45 10.93
CA VAL A 175 5.60 11.67 10.87
C VAL A 175 4.57 12.47 10.11
N ASN A 176 3.71 11.82 9.33
CA ASN A 176 2.60 12.50 8.66
C ASN A 176 1.38 12.63 9.61
N PRO A 177 0.39 13.49 9.29
CA PRO A 177 -0.82 13.65 10.11
C PRO A 177 -1.65 12.37 10.25
N ALA A 178 -1.58 11.44 9.30
CA ALA A 178 -2.23 10.14 9.45
C ALA A 178 -1.60 9.33 10.59
N PHE A 179 -0.28 9.32 10.71
CA PHE A 179 0.45 8.62 11.77
C PHE A 179 0.15 9.21 13.15
N GLU A 180 0.07 10.55 13.25
CA GLU A 180 -0.34 11.24 14.50
C GLU A 180 -1.78 10.91 14.89
N ARG A 181 -2.72 10.94 13.94
CA ARG A 181 -4.12 10.52 14.17
C ARG A 181 -4.23 9.05 14.57
N LEU A 182 -3.42 8.18 13.97
CA LEU A 182 -3.36 6.77 14.33
C LEU A 182 -2.86 6.58 15.76
N LEU A 183 -1.85 7.31 16.20
CA LEU A 183 -1.37 7.18 17.57
C LEU A 183 -2.12 8.06 18.59
N GLY A 184 -2.94 9.00 18.13
CA GLY A 184 -3.65 9.95 18.99
C GLY A 184 -2.73 10.92 19.73
N ARG A 185 -1.54 11.22 19.16
CA ARG A 185 -0.52 12.10 19.74
C ARG A 185 0.38 12.71 18.67
N ASP A 186 0.86 13.91 18.92
CA ASP A 186 1.69 14.74 18.01
C ASP A 186 3.15 14.90 18.48
N ASP A 187 3.46 14.51 19.72
CA ASP A 187 4.78 14.64 20.34
C ASP A 187 5.76 13.51 19.94
N LEU A 188 5.69 13.04 18.70
CA LEU A 188 6.39 11.86 18.20
C LEU A 188 7.79 12.18 17.65
N VAL A 189 7.99 13.35 17.06
CA VAL A 189 9.28 13.75 16.49
C VAL A 189 10.32 13.89 17.60
N GLY A 190 11.49 13.29 17.41
CA GLY A 190 12.57 13.22 18.39
C GLY A 190 12.47 12.02 19.35
N ARG A 191 11.35 11.29 19.36
CA ARG A 191 11.20 10.06 20.15
C ARG A 191 11.71 8.83 19.41
N SER A 192 11.87 7.75 20.16
CA SER A 192 12.21 6.44 19.59
C SER A 192 10.99 5.82 18.90
N VAL A 193 11.19 5.12 17.77
CA VAL A 193 10.13 4.28 17.18
C VAL A 193 9.56 3.27 18.16
N HIS A 194 10.33 2.85 19.18
CA HIS A 194 9.87 1.92 20.21
C HIS A 194 8.74 2.50 21.07
N ASP A 195 8.69 3.82 21.26
CA ASP A 195 7.63 4.51 22.03
C ASP A 195 6.26 4.46 21.34
N THR A 196 6.20 4.00 20.09
CA THR A 196 4.96 3.85 19.29
C THR A 196 4.43 2.42 19.29
N LEU A 197 5.26 1.46 19.70
CA LEU A 197 4.94 0.05 19.70
C LEU A 197 4.32 -0.35 21.03
N ALA A 198 3.46 -1.38 21.01
CA ALA A 198 3.06 -1.99 22.26
C ALA A 198 4.27 -2.66 22.94
N PRO A 199 4.35 -2.70 24.28
CA PRO A 199 5.51 -3.25 25.00
C PRO A 199 5.89 -4.68 24.56
N GLN A 200 4.90 -5.52 24.29
CA GLN A 200 5.13 -6.89 23.79
C GLN A 200 5.71 -6.97 22.37
N ALA A 201 5.62 -5.88 21.59
CA ALA A 201 6.10 -5.82 20.22
C ALA A 201 7.57 -5.39 20.12
N GLU A 202 8.17 -4.83 21.18
CA GLU A 202 9.52 -4.28 21.12
C GLU A 202 10.58 -5.34 20.79
N ALA A 203 10.48 -6.51 21.42
CA ALA A 203 11.40 -7.63 21.18
C ALA A 203 11.28 -8.12 19.73
N VAL A 204 10.05 -8.33 19.26
CA VAL A 204 9.77 -8.73 17.87
C VAL A 204 10.32 -7.70 16.88
N HIS A 205 10.10 -6.42 17.15
CA HIS A 205 10.62 -5.34 16.31
C HIS A 205 12.16 -5.34 16.27
N ARG A 206 12.83 -5.51 17.42
CA ARG A 206 14.30 -5.51 17.47
C ARG A 206 14.90 -6.73 16.76
N GLU A 207 14.37 -7.91 17.02
CA GLU A 207 14.95 -9.17 16.55
C GLU A 207 14.59 -9.49 15.09
N GLN A 208 13.37 -9.16 14.67
CA GLN A 208 12.87 -9.53 13.35
C GLN A 208 12.84 -8.34 12.40
N VAL A 209 12.16 -7.25 12.79
CA VAL A 209 11.90 -6.11 11.89
C VAL A 209 13.20 -5.37 11.59
N LEU A 210 13.93 -4.93 12.63
CA LEU A 210 15.17 -4.19 12.46
C LEU A 210 16.23 -5.03 11.73
N THR A 211 16.40 -6.29 12.11
CA THR A 211 17.33 -7.22 11.43
C THR A 211 17.00 -7.35 9.94
N SER A 212 15.73 -7.58 9.60
CA SER A 212 15.29 -7.72 8.21
C SER A 212 15.48 -6.41 7.42
N VAL A 213 15.12 -5.26 8.00
CA VAL A 213 15.31 -3.95 7.34
C VAL A 213 16.78 -3.66 7.08
N LEU A 214 17.69 -3.98 8.01
CA LEU A 214 19.12 -3.72 7.85
C LEU A 214 19.80 -4.70 6.88
N GLN A 215 19.46 -5.99 6.95
CA GLN A 215 20.09 -7.04 6.14
C GLN A 215 19.45 -7.21 4.75
N GLN A 216 18.13 -7.22 4.69
CA GLN A 216 17.35 -7.48 3.47
C GLN A 216 16.79 -6.19 2.83
N GLY A 217 16.91 -5.05 3.52
CA GLY A 217 16.47 -3.74 3.03
C GLY A 217 15.00 -3.41 3.29
N SER A 218 14.16 -4.41 3.60
CA SER A 218 12.74 -4.21 3.91
C SER A 218 12.16 -5.31 4.80
N TRP A 219 11.01 -5.03 5.40
CA TRP A 219 10.20 -5.96 6.17
C TRP A 219 8.72 -5.59 6.04
N SER A 220 7.82 -6.57 6.00
CA SER A 220 6.38 -6.33 6.01
C SER A 220 5.68 -7.35 6.90
N GLY A 221 4.74 -6.91 7.73
CA GLY A 221 4.01 -7.79 8.63
C GLY A 221 3.08 -7.04 9.57
N VAL A 222 2.54 -7.75 10.57
CA VAL A 222 1.63 -7.17 11.56
C VAL A 222 2.36 -6.96 12.88
N LEU A 223 2.24 -5.76 13.45
CA LEU A 223 2.77 -5.42 14.77
C LEU A 223 1.70 -4.70 15.60
N PRO A 224 1.62 -5.00 16.90
CA PRO A 224 0.78 -4.23 17.80
C PRO A 224 1.44 -2.88 18.12
N TYR A 225 0.69 -1.80 17.87
CA TYR A 225 1.03 -0.42 18.21
C TYR A 225 0.29 0.02 19.47
N GLN A 226 0.79 1.06 20.13
CA GLN A 226 0.15 1.66 21.30
C GLN A 226 -0.15 3.14 21.05
N ARG A 227 -1.41 3.54 21.29
CA ARG A 227 -1.86 4.93 21.21
C ARG A 227 -1.44 5.71 22.47
N GLY A 228 -1.49 7.03 22.41
CA GLY A 228 -1.15 7.92 23.52
C GLY A 228 -2.01 7.72 24.79
N ASP A 229 -3.23 7.19 24.63
CA ASP A 229 -4.14 6.82 25.73
C ASP A 229 -3.83 5.43 26.35
N GLY A 230 -2.81 4.73 25.82
CA GLY A 230 -2.39 3.40 26.26
C GLY A 230 -3.10 2.23 25.58
N THR A 231 -4.15 2.48 24.79
CA THR A 231 -4.84 1.42 24.03
C THR A 231 -3.95 0.86 22.93
N THR A 232 -4.12 -0.42 22.61
CA THR A 232 -3.33 -1.09 21.57
C THR A 232 -4.18 -1.44 20.35
N PHE A 233 -3.54 -1.48 19.19
CA PHE A 233 -4.17 -1.91 17.94
C PHE A 233 -3.17 -2.63 17.05
N ASP A 234 -3.64 -3.55 16.23
CA ASP A 234 -2.80 -4.24 15.26
C ASP A 234 -2.67 -3.38 13.99
N ALA A 235 -1.42 -3.12 13.60
CA ALA A 235 -1.11 -2.42 12.37
C ALA A 235 -0.35 -3.32 11.40
N HIS A 236 -0.74 -3.29 10.13
CA HIS A 236 0.11 -3.79 9.06
C HIS A 236 1.18 -2.75 8.75
N VAL A 237 2.44 -3.15 8.90
CA VAL A 237 3.59 -2.26 8.75
C VAL A 237 4.48 -2.75 7.64
N THR A 238 4.84 -1.84 6.74
CA THR A 238 5.92 -2.02 5.77
C THR A 238 7.05 -1.08 6.11
N ALA A 239 8.19 -1.65 6.53
CA ALA A 239 9.38 -0.91 6.91
C ALA A 239 10.50 -1.14 5.88
N PHE A 240 11.26 -0.09 5.55
CA PHE A 240 12.37 -0.19 4.59
C PHE A 240 13.49 0.81 4.90
N LEU A 241 14.69 0.52 4.40
CA LEU A 241 15.87 1.34 4.57
C LEU A 241 16.12 2.21 3.34
N VAL A 242 16.23 3.52 3.53
CA VAL A 242 16.66 4.48 2.50
C VAL A 242 18.18 4.57 2.53
N ARG A 243 18.81 4.44 1.37
CA ARG A 243 20.27 4.45 1.20
C ARG A 243 20.73 5.65 0.39
N ASP A 244 21.93 6.15 0.67
CA ASP A 244 22.62 7.12 -0.19
C ASP A 244 23.25 6.45 -1.43
N GLU A 245 23.85 7.25 -2.31
CA GLU A 245 24.55 6.78 -3.52
C GLU A 245 25.72 5.83 -3.21
N GLN A 246 26.24 5.85 -1.98
CA GLN A 246 27.31 4.98 -1.50
C GLN A 246 26.79 3.70 -0.83
N GLY A 247 25.46 3.49 -0.84
CA GLY A 247 24.80 2.32 -0.26
C GLY A 247 24.62 2.38 1.27
N ARG A 248 24.99 3.48 1.93
CA ARG A 248 24.86 3.64 3.38
C ARG A 248 23.42 3.99 3.74
N GLY A 249 22.88 3.34 4.77
CA GLY A 249 21.53 3.62 5.26
C GLY A 249 21.44 4.98 5.94
N ILE A 250 20.67 5.91 5.37
CA ILE A 250 20.52 7.28 5.86
C ILE A 250 19.22 7.51 6.64
N ALA A 251 18.20 6.66 6.42
CA ALA A 251 16.93 6.73 7.13
C ALA A 251 16.20 5.38 7.09
N ARG A 252 15.39 5.11 8.12
CA ARG A 252 14.42 4.01 8.15
C ARG A 252 13.02 4.60 7.97
N CYS A 253 12.25 4.05 7.05
CA CYS A 253 10.88 4.49 6.80
C CYS A 253 9.91 3.38 7.18
N ALA A 254 8.74 3.75 7.68
CA ALA A 254 7.64 2.84 7.96
C ALA A 254 6.33 3.40 7.43
N ILE A 255 5.56 2.55 6.75
CA ILE A 255 4.16 2.79 6.39
C ILE A 255 3.32 1.91 7.31
N VAL A 256 2.37 2.51 8.02
CA VAL A 256 1.60 1.89 9.10
C VAL A 256 0.12 2.02 8.79
N ARG A 257 -0.55 0.89 8.61
CA ARG A 257 -1.98 0.81 8.33
C ARG A 257 -2.69 0.11 9.48
N ASP A 258 -3.65 0.79 10.09
CA ASP A 258 -4.50 0.22 11.15
C ASP A 258 -5.42 -0.86 10.58
N LEU A 259 -5.42 -2.04 11.20
CA LEU A 259 -6.27 -3.18 10.80
C LEU A 259 -7.60 -3.24 11.57
N THR A 260 -7.85 -2.32 12.50
CA THR A 260 -9.02 -2.33 13.39
C THR A 260 -10.33 -2.34 12.59
N THR A 261 -10.46 -1.48 11.59
CA THR A 261 -11.67 -1.40 10.74
C THR A 261 -11.87 -2.67 9.93
N SER A 262 -10.80 -3.18 9.33
CA SER A 262 -10.84 -4.41 8.52
C SER A 262 -11.20 -5.64 9.37
N ARG A 263 -10.67 -5.75 10.59
CA ARG A 263 -10.98 -6.87 11.48
C ARG A 263 -12.42 -6.80 11.99
N ARG A 264 -12.90 -5.63 12.40
CA ARG A 264 -14.31 -5.45 12.83
C ARG A 264 -15.29 -5.82 11.71
N ALA A 265 -15.00 -5.43 10.47
CA ALA A 265 -15.83 -5.79 9.33
C ALA A 265 -15.85 -7.30 9.08
N GLU A 266 -14.71 -7.97 9.20
CA GLU A 266 -14.61 -9.42 9.04
C GLU A 266 -15.29 -10.18 10.18
N GLU A 267 -15.16 -9.71 11.42
CA GLU A 267 -15.85 -10.27 12.59
C GLU A 267 -17.36 -10.11 12.49
N GLU A 268 -17.84 -8.92 12.09
CA GLU A 268 -19.26 -8.67 11.87
C GLU A 268 -19.82 -9.57 10.77
N ARG A 269 -19.09 -9.71 9.65
CA ARG A 269 -19.46 -10.63 8.56
C ARG A 269 -19.55 -12.07 9.04
N ARG A 270 -18.61 -12.51 9.89
CA ARG A 270 -18.64 -13.85 10.50
C ARG A 270 -19.82 -14.02 11.46
N ARG A 271 -20.14 -13.00 12.26
CA ARG A 271 -21.29 -13.03 13.17
C ARG A 271 -22.60 -13.15 12.40
N LEU A 272 -22.81 -12.29 11.41
CA LEU A 272 -24.00 -12.32 10.55
C LEU A 272 -24.13 -13.66 9.81
N ALA A 273 -23.02 -14.21 9.28
CA ALA A 273 -23.03 -15.51 8.65
C ALA A 273 -23.43 -16.64 9.63
N ALA A 274 -22.93 -16.60 10.87
CA ALA A 274 -23.32 -17.55 11.90
C ALA A 274 -24.80 -17.42 12.30
N GLU A 275 -25.32 -16.20 12.42
CA GLU A 275 -26.74 -15.94 12.69
C GLU A 275 -27.64 -16.49 11.56
N VAL A 276 -27.28 -16.29 10.30
CA VAL A 276 -28.02 -16.85 9.15
C VAL A 276 -28.02 -18.37 9.18
N ILE A 277 -26.87 -19.01 9.42
CA ILE A 277 -26.76 -20.48 9.51
C ILE A 277 -27.62 -21.02 10.66
N ALA A 278 -27.60 -20.36 11.82
CA ALA A 278 -28.41 -20.76 12.97
C ALA A 278 -29.91 -20.64 12.67
N ALA A 279 -30.35 -19.53 12.05
CA ALA A 279 -31.74 -19.33 11.65
C ALA A 279 -32.20 -20.37 10.61
N GLN A 280 -31.36 -20.70 9.63
CA GLN A 280 -31.65 -21.76 8.65
C GLN A 280 -31.83 -23.12 9.31
N ARG A 281 -31.00 -23.48 10.30
CA ARG A 281 -31.14 -24.74 11.05
C ARG A 281 -32.43 -24.78 11.85
N ALA A 282 -32.76 -23.70 12.56
CA ALA A 282 -33.99 -23.62 13.33
C ALA A 282 -35.24 -23.78 12.44
N ALA A 283 -35.26 -23.13 11.28
CA ALA A 283 -36.37 -23.27 10.32
C ALA A 283 -36.49 -24.70 9.76
N LEU A 284 -35.37 -25.38 9.50
CA LEU A 284 -35.39 -26.78 9.06
C LEU A 284 -35.88 -27.73 10.17
N GLU A 285 -35.56 -27.44 11.44
CA GLU A 285 -36.02 -28.24 12.59
C GLU A 285 -37.51 -28.07 12.86
N GLU A 286 -38.05 -26.86 12.69
CA GLU A 286 -39.50 -26.56 12.81
C GLU A 286 -40.33 -27.28 11.74
N LEU A 287 -39.78 -27.48 10.54
CA LEU A 287 -40.41 -28.23 9.44
C LEU A 287 -40.30 -29.75 9.56
N GLY A 288 -39.68 -30.28 10.63
CA GLY A 288 -39.19 -31.66 10.69
C GLY A 288 -40.24 -32.78 10.83
N THR A 289 -41.49 -32.47 11.19
CA THR A 289 -42.60 -33.46 11.29
C THR A 289 -44.00 -32.83 11.11
N PRO A 290 -44.38 -32.44 9.89
CA PRO A 290 -45.71 -31.89 9.64
C PRO A 290 -46.77 -32.99 9.77
N LEU A 291 -47.82 -32.74 10.57
CA LEU A 291 -49.01 -33.59 10.59
C LEU A 291 -49.96 -33.10 9.49
N VAL A 292 -50.14 -33.90 8.43
CA VAL A 292 -50.85 -33.50 7.21
C VAL A 292 -52.21 -34.20 7.14
N PRO A 293 -53.35 -33.47 7.10
CA PRO A 293 -54.64 -34.06 6.80
C PRO A 293 -54.74 -34.42 5.32
N ILE A 294 -55.14 -35.66 5.02
CA ILE A 294 -55.28 -36.14 3.63
C ILE A 294 -56.73 -36.44 3.26
N ALA A 295 -57.60 -36.60 4.25
CA ALA A 295 -59.04 -36.79 4.10
C ALA A 295 -59.73 -36.52 5.43
N GLU A 296 -61.06 -36.41 5.40
CA GLU A 296 -61.87 -36.27 6.62
C GLU A 296 -61.62 -37.43 7.59
N GLY A 297 -61.15 -37.11 8.80
CA GLY A 297 -60.81 -38.09 9.83
C GLY A 297 -59.52 -38.90 9.58
N VAL A 298 -58.66 -38.50 8.62
CA VAL A 298 -57.39 -39.18 8.31
C VAL A 298 -56.20 -38.21 8.30
N LEU A 299 -55.21 -38.50 9.13
CA LEU A 299 -53.95 -37.76 9.22
C LEU A 299 -52.75 -38.59 8.77
N VAL A 300 -51.72 -37.94 8.26
CA VAL A 300 -50.42 -38.55 7.92
C VAL A 300 -49.31 -37.77 8.60
N MET A 301 -48.38 -38.48 9.22
CA MET A 301 -47.17 -37.94 9.80
C MET A 301 -45.96 -38.61 9.14
N PRO A 302 -45.29 -37.93 8.18
CA PRO A 302 -44.07 -38.43 7.57
C PRO A 302 -42.88 -38.24 8.51
N LEU A 303 -42.15 -39.34 8.75
CA LEU A 303 -40.93 -39.36 9.54
C LEU A 303 -39.74 -39.59 8.60
N VAL A 304 -38.84 -38.60 8.55
CA VAL A 304 -37.65 -38.63 7.69
C VAL A 304 -36.38 -38.45 8.51
N GLY A 305 -35.37 -39.27 8.25
CA GLY A 305 -34.08 -39.22 8.94
C GLY A 305 -34.04 -40.07 10.21
N ALA A 306 -32.96 -39.93 10.99
CA ALA A 306 -32.83 -40.63 12.26
C ALA A 306 -33.88 -40.14 13.27
N ILE A 307 -34.44 -41.06 14.05
CA ILE A 307 -35.34 -40.74 15.15
C ILE A 307 -34.59 -40.90 16.46
N GLU A 308 -34.29 -39.77 17.09
CA GLU A 308 -33.72 -39.71 18.43
C GLU A 308 -34.83 -39.59 19.49
N PRO A 309 -34.58 -39.97 20.76
CA PRO A 309 -35.60 -39.96 21.82
C PRO A 309 -36.29 -38.59 21.99
N ALA A 310 -35.52 -37.50 21.99
CA ALA A 310 -36.08 -36.15 22.12
C ALA A 310 -36.98 -35.76 20.93
N ARG A 311 -36.71 -36.31 19.75
CA ARG A 311 -37.52 -36.10 18.55
C ARG A 311 -38.83 -36.90 18.65
N ALA A 312 -38.76 -38.15 19.12
CA ALA A 312 -39.93 -39.01 19.29
C ALA A 312 -40.95 -38.46 20.30
N GLU A 313 -40.49 -37.87 21.40
CA GLU A 313 -41.36 -37.20 22.39
C GLU A 313 -42.08 -35.98 21.80
N ARG A 314 -41.39 -35.18 20.99
CA ARG A 314 -42.04 -34.06 20.27
C ARG A 314 -43.08 -34.58 19.28
N MET A 315 -42.77 -35.65 18.57
CA MET A 315 -43.70 -36.28 17.61
C MET A 315 -44.98 -36.75 18.30
N LEU A 316 -44.86 -37.37 19.48
CA LEU A 316 -45.97 -37.80 20.31
C LEU A 316 -46.91 -36.63 20.63
N GLY A 317 -46.36 -35.51 21.11
CA GLY A 317 -47.16 -34.32 21.44
C GLY A 317 -47.96 -33.79 20.25
N VAL A 318 -47.28 -33.59 19.11
CA VAL A 318 -47.91 -33.08 17.87
C VAL A 318 -49.00 -34.03 17.36
N LEU A 319 -48.76 -35.34 17.43
CA LEU A 319 -49.71 -36.35 16.98
C LEU A 319 -50.98 -36.38 17.84
N LEU A 320 -50.84 -36.39 19.16
CA LEU A 320 -51.99 -36.41 20.07
C LEU A 320 -52.81 -35.13 20.00
N GLU A 321 -52.15 -33.97 19.93
CA GLU A 321 -52.82 -32.68 19.76
C GLU A 321 -53.60 -32.64 18.45
N GLY A 322 -52.98 -33.07 17.35
CA GLY A 322 -53.63 -33.09 16.04
C GLY A 322 -54.79 -34.07 15.92
N ILE A 323 -54.72 -35.24 16.58
CA ILE A 323 -55.86 -36.18 16.66
C ILE A 323 -57.07 -35.49 17.29
N GLY A 324 -56.86 -34.81 18.42
CA GLY A 324 -57.93 -34.12 19.15
C GLY A 324 -58.51 -32.95 18.36
N GLN A 325 -57.66 -32.10 17.79
CA GLN A 325 -58.11 -30.93 17.03
C GLN A 325 -58.87 -31.30 15.75
N GLN A 326 -58.44 -32.36 15.06
CA GLN A 326 -59.00 -32.74 13.76
C GLN A 326 -59.99 -33.92 13.83
N ASN A 327 -60.32 -34.40 15.03
CA ASN A 327 -61.17 -35.57 15.26
C ASN A 327 -60.78 -36.77 14.39
N ALA A 328 -59.48 -37.03 14.31
CA ALA A 328 -58.94 -38.07 13.43
C ALA A 328 -59.35 -39.47 13.92
N LYS A 329 -59.87 -40.29 13.01
CA LYS A 329 -60.17 -41.70 13.27
C LYS A 329 -58.99 -42.60 12.93
N VAL A 330 -58.14 -42.16 11.99
CA VAL A 330 -56.94 -42.90 11.58
C VAL A 330 -55.76 -41.96 11.44
N VAL A 331 -54.61 -42.36 11.96
CA VAL A 331 -53.33 -41.67 11.78
C VAL A 331 -52.34 -42.61 11.12
N ILE A 332 -51.70 -42.15 10.04
CA ILE A 332 -50.67 -42.88 9.34
C ILE A 332 -49.31 -42.34 9.75
N LEU A 333 -48.47 -43.18 10.34
CA LEU A 333 -47.06 -42.92 10.56
C LEU A 333 -46.28 -43.45 9.34
N ASP A 334 -45.73 -42.54 8.53
CA ASP A 334 -44.92 -42.91 7.37
C ASP A 334 -43.44 -42.95 7.74
N LEU A 335 -42.91 -44.17 7.81
CA LEU A 335 -41.55 -44.48 8.26
C LEU A 335 -40.60 -44.71 7.08
N THR A 336 -41.04 -44.47 5.84
CA THR A 336 -40.28 -44.75 4.60
C THR A 336 -38.89 -44.08 4.59
N GLY A 337 -38.71 -42.95 5.30
CA GLY A 337 -37.45 -42.22 5.39
C GLY A 337 -36.58 -42.52 6.62
N VAL A 338 -36.98 -43.46 7.48
CA VAL A 338 -36.30 -43.78 8.74
C VAL A 338 -35.29 -44.90 8.50
N LYS A 339 -34.00 -44.56 8.57
CA LYS A 339 -32.91 -45.53 8.38
C LYS A 339 -32.49 -46.19 9.70
N GLU A 340 -32.54 -45.42 10.79
CA GLU A 340 -32.05 -45.80 12.12
C GLU A 340 -32.98 -45.22 13.19
N ALA A 341 -33.33 -46.04 14.17
CA ALA A 341 -34.05 -45.64 15.37
C ALA A 341 -33.49 -46.40 16.58
N THR A 342 -33.37 -45.72 17.72
CA THR A 342 -32.97 -46.38 18.98
C THR A 342 -34.13 -47.14 19.60
N ALA A 343 -33.85 -48.03 20.56
CA ALA A 343 -34.87 -48.76 21.30
C ALA A 343 -35.84 -47.81 22.02
N GLU A 344 -35.32 -46.70 22.57
CA GLU A 344 -36.12 -45.67 23.23
C GLU A 344 -37.02 -44.91 22.24
N ALA A 345 -36.51 -44.62 21.04
CA ALA A 345 -37.31 -43.99 19.99
C ALA A 345 -38.44 -44.91 19.52
N ALA A 346 -38.18 -46.21 19.39
CA ALA A 346 -39.18 -47.21 19.05
C ALA A 346 -40.24 -47.36 20.16
N ASP A 347 -39.84 -47.37 21.43
CA ASP A 347 -40.77 -47.38 22.58
C ASP A 347 -41.69 -46.14 22.57
N ALA A 348 -41.13 -44.95 22.33
CA ALA A 348 -41.91 -43.72 22.23
C ALA A 348 -42.96 -43.76 21.09
N LEU A 349 -42.63 -44.36 19.94
CA LEU A 349 -43.59 -44.56 18.84
C LEU A 349 -44.72 -45.54 19.23
N LEU A 350 -44.43 -46.59 19.99
CA LEU A 350 -45.45 -47.51 20.48
C LEU A 350 -46.38 -46.83 21.47
N ARG A 351 -45.83 -46.04 22.41
CA ARG A 351 -46.63 -45.23 23.34
C ARG A 351 -47.52 -44.24 22.60
N ALA A 352 -47.02 -43.64 21.52
CA ALA A 352 -47.83 -42.78 20.66
C ALA A 352 -49.02 -43.51 20.04
N ALA A 353 -48.81 -44.73 19.54
CA ALA A 353 -49.89 -45.53 18.99
C ALA A 353 -50.93 -45.94 20.04
N GLN A 354 -50.48 -46.28 21.25
CA GLN A 354 -51.37 -46.59 22.38
C GLN A 354 -52.18 -45.37 22.83
N ALA A 355 -51.53 -44.22 22.98
CA ALA A 355 -52.18 -42.98 23.39
C ALA A 355 -53.18 -42.49 22.34
N ALA A 356 -52.84 -42.57 21.04
CA ALA A 356 -53.75 -42.27 19.94
C ALA A 356 -55.02 -43.15 19.97
N ARG A 357 -54.86 -44.44 20.29
CA ARG A 357 -55.97 -45.38 20.44
C ARG A 357 -56.88 -45.03 21.62
N LEU A 358 -56.32 -44.54 22.73
CA LEU A 358 -57.11 -44.03 23.86
C LEU A 358 -57.94 -42.80 23.47
N LEU A 359 -57.45 -42.00 22.51
CA LEU A 359 -58.20 -40.89 21.91
C LEU A 359 -59.17 -41.34 20.80
N GLY A 360 -59.31 -42.64 20.56
CA GLY A 360 -60.22 -43.20 19.55
C GLY A 360 -59.69 -43.21 18.13
N ALA A 361 -58.39 -42.96 17.93
CA ALA A 361 -57.74 -43.02 16.63
C ALA A 361 -56.94 -44.31 16.43
N GLU A 362 -57.12 -44.97 15.28
CA GLU A 362 -56.32 -46.13 14.89
C GLU A 362 -55.01 -45.69 14.24
N VAL A 363 -53.88 -46.26 14.68
CA VAL A 363 -52.56 -45.93 14.12
C VAL A 363 -52.15 -46.98 13.10
N VAL A 364 -51.78 -46.50 11.92
CA VAL A 364 -51.27 -47.28 10.79
C VAL A 364 -49.81 -46.93 10.57
N THR A 365 -48.90 -47.90 10.63
CA THR A 365 -47.50 -47.69 10.27
C THR A 365 -47.27 -48.12 8.82
N THR A 366 -46.51 -47.31 8.08
CA THR A 366 -46.15 -47.59 6.68
C THR A 366 -44.65 -47.45 6.49
N GLY A 367 -44.07 -48.19 5.53
CA GLY A 367 -42.66 -48.02 5.18
C GLY A 367 -41.66 -48.52 6.24
N THR A 368 -42.06 -49.43 7.13
CA THR A 368 -41.18 -50.01 8.15
C THR A 368 -40.06 -50.84 7.50
N GLY A 369 -38.83 -50.34 7.56
CA GLY A 369 -37.65 -51.06 7.07
C GLY A 369 -37.21 -52.22 7.99
N PRO A 370 -36.27 -53.09 7.53
CA PRO A 370 -35.82 -54.25 8.30
C PRO A 370 -35.23 -53.93 9.66
N GLU A 371 -34.44 -52.85 9.78
CA GLU A 371 -33.80 -52.46 11.04
C GLU A 371 -34.84 -52.04 12.09
N LEU A 372 -35.79 -51.17 11.72
CA LEU A 372 -36.84 -50.73 12.64
C LEU A 372 -37.77 -51.90 13.05
N ALA A 373 -38.03 -52.83 12.13
CA ALA A 373 -38.78 -54.04 12.45
C ALA A 373 -38.05 -54.92 13.48
N ARG A 374 -36.71 -55.05 13.39
CA ARG A 374 -35.91 -55.76 14.41
C ARG A 374 -36.01 -55.06 15.76
N THR A 375 -35.85 -53.74 15.80
CA THR A 375 -35.94 -52.96 17.05
C THR A 375 -37.30 -53.16 17.72
N PHE A 376 -38.41 -53.14 16.96
CA PHE A 376 -39.74 -53.41 17.53
C PHE A 376 -39.87 -54.82 18.12
N VAL A 377 -39.23 -55.82 17.51
CA VAL A 377 -39.23 -57.19 18.03
C VAL A 377 -38.37 -57.29 19.30
N GLU A 378 -37.21 -56.64 19.33
CA GLU A 378 -36.28 -56.64 20.46
C GLU A 378 -36.87 -56.01 21.72
N ILE A 379 -37.64 -54.93 21.59
CA ILE A 379 -38.32 -54.28 22.72
C ILE A 379 -39.60 -55.01 23.15
N GLY A 380 -39.92 -56.16 22.53
CA GLY A 380 -41.08 -56.98 22.89
C GLY A 380 -42.41 -56.33 22.54
N ALA A 381 -42.47 -55.57 21.43
CA ALA A 381 -43.67 -54.84 21.05
C ALA A 381 -44.88 -55.76 20.82
N GLU A 382 -45.97 -55.53 21.56
CA GLU A 382 -47.26 -56.12 21.27
C GLU A 382 -47.91 -55.40 20.07
N LEU A 383 -47.52 -55.84 18.86
CA LEU A 383 -48.00 -55.28 17.59
C LEU A 383 -49.51 -55.44 17.35
N GLY A 384 -50.25 -56.15 18.23
CA GLY A 384 -51.70 -56.29 18.14
C GLY A 384 -52.48 -54.97 18.19
N THR A 385 -51.81 -53.87 18.53
CA THR A 385 -52.39 -52.52 18.62
C THR A 385 -52.06 -51.60 17.45
N ILE A 386 -51.20 -52.02 16.51
CA ILE A 386 -50.73 -51.18 15.39
C ILE A 386 -50.98 -51.89 14.06
N VAL A 387 -51.62 -51.21 13.12
CA VAL A 387 -51.83 -51.76 11.78
C VAL A 387 -50.61 -51.46 10.91
N THR A 388 -49.88 -52.48 10.48
CA THR A 388 -48.74 -52.30 9.58
C THR A 388 -49.16 -52.47 8.12
N LYS A 389 -48.70 -51.58 7.24
CA LYS A 389 -48.85 -51.69 5.78
C LYS A 389 -47.49 -51.52 5.10
N GLY A 390 -47.28 -52.24 4.00
CA GLY A 390 -45.99 -52.25 3.31
C GLY A 390 -45.63 -50.91 2.66
N THR A 391 -46.62 -50.15 2.20
CA THR A 391 -46.42 -48.86 1.53
C THR A 391 -47.38 -47.79 2.07
N LEU A 392 -47.00 -46.52 1.95
CA LEU A 392 -47.89 -45.39 2.26
C LEU A 392 -49.22 -45.49 1.49
N ARG A 393 -49.17 -45.91 0.22
CA ARG A 393 -50.37 -46.10 -0.62
C ARG A 393 -51.36 -47.07 0.01
N ASP A 394 -50.87 -48.21 0.52
CA ASP A 394 -51.70 -49.22 1.17
C ASP A 394 -52.25 -48.72 2.52
N GLY A 395 -51.45 -47.94 3.24
CA GLY A 395 -51.87 -47.24 4.46
C GLY A 395 -53.01 -46.27 4.22
N VAL A 396 -52.89 -45.42 3.20
CA VAL A 396 -53.94 -44.46 2.82
C VAL A 396 -55.22 -45.19 2.40
N ALA A 397 -55.10 -46.22 1.56
CA ALA A 397 -56.25 -47.00 1.11
C ALA A 397 -56.97 -47.72 2.26
N TYR A 398 -56.22 -48.15 3.29
CA TYR A 398 -56.78 -48.70 4.52
C TYR A 398 -57.48 -47.63 5.35
N ALA A 399 -56.80 -46.51 5.60
CA ALA A 399 -57.31 -45.42 6.43
C ALA A 399 -58.62 -44.83 5.90
N LEU A 400 -58.71 -44.59 4.59
CA LEU A 400 -59.93 -44.09 3.95
C LEU A 400 -61.12 -45.05 4.12
N ARG A 401 -60.88 -46.36 4.19
CA ARG A 401 -61.93 -47.38 4.35
C ARG A 401 -62.46 -47.38 5.79
N VAL A 402 -61.55 -47.33 6.76
CA VAL A 402 -61.88 -47.27 8.18
C VAL A 402 -62.61 -45.96 8.50
N ALA A 403 -62.14 -44.83 7.99
CA ALA A 403 -62.78 -43.52 8.17
C ALA A 403 -64.24 -43.50 7.67
N ARG A 404 -64.53 -44.24 6.58
CA ARG A 404 -65.87 -44.42 5.98
C ARG A 404 -66.74 -45.48 6.66
N GLY A 405 -66.28 -46.11 7.74
CA GLY A 405 -67.05 -47.12 8.49
C GLY A 405 -67.21 -48.48 7.78
N GLN A 406 -66.36 -48.79 6.78
CA GLN A 406 -66.37 -50.08 6.09
C GLN A 406 -65.45 -51.06 6.82
N ALA A 407 -66.00 -52.17 7.34
CA ALA A 407 -65.25 -53.14 8.13
C ALA A 407 -64.02 -53.71 7.38
N PRO A 408 -62.85 -53.83 8.04
CA PRO A 408 -61.65 -54.35 7.39
C PRO A 408 -61.80 -55.85 7.09
N ARG A 409 -61.47 -56.27 5.86
CA ARG A 409 -61.29 -57.70 5.53
C ARG A 409 -60.07 -58.20 6.30
N ARG A 410 -60.29 -59.18 7.18
CA ARG A 410 -59.25 -59.89 7.94
C ARG A 410 -58.31 -60.65 7.02
#